data_AF-A0A7W1QDA8-F1
#
_entry.id   AF-A0A7W1QDA8-F1
#
_cell.length_a   1.000
_cell.length_b   1.000
_cell.length_c   1.000
_cell.angle_alpha   90.00
_cell.angle_beta   90.00
_cell.angle_gamma   90.00
#
_symmetry.space_group_name_H-M   'P 1'
#
loop_
_entity.id
_entity.type
_entity.pdbx_description
1 polymer ?
#
loop_
_entity_poly.entity_id
_entity_poly.type
_entity_poly.pdbx_seq_one_letter_code
_entity_poly.pdbx_strand_id
1 'polypeptide(L)'
;LAWAATLGCLEINPWPVRSGDVDHPDELRMDLDPMPGVPFEHVREVAMAAKDVLEEHGLVGFPKTSGKKGIHVNVRIRPEWDFTDVRRAALALAREVERRLPDIATTKWWKEERHGVFLDYNQNARDRTVASAYSVRPVPDARVSTPLEWNEVPGVEPDVFTLRTTPDRLRRLGDPGADIDDNVGTLEPALDLSERQAREGQGEAPYPPHFPKAEGEPVRAQPSRRRKDSMAEDPAEKGSVPPPAPGKTSGPTGRRRTRMPLIEIARAASEREAMEGLERWKAKHPEVVPHLEPTDVMVDPMRGRSTTWTRIRVNLRNVPEAERPAQDALEIDYDPWEGVAWPQEPSSPQEGGDSPS
;
A
#
# COMPACT_ATOMS: atom_id res chain seq x y z
N LEU A 1 -18.22 -3.29 15.01
CA LEU A 1 -18.51 -2.40 13.86
C LEU A 1 -18.94 -1.00 14.30
N ALA A 2 -20.07 -0.84 15.00
CA ALA A 2 -20.52 0.49 15.46
C ALA A 2 -19.45 1.26 16.25
N TRP A 3 -18.73 0.60 17.16
CA TRP A 3 -17.58 1.17 17.86
C TRP A 3 -16.51 1.74 16.90
N ALA A 4 -16.09 0.99 15.88
CA ALA A 4 -15.11 1.46 14.91
C ALA A 4 -15.62 2.70 14.15
N ALA A 5 -16.90 2.70 13.76
CA ALA A 5 -17.52 3.84 13.10
C ALA A 5 -17.52 5.10 13.99
N THR A 6 -17.75 4.96 15.31
CA THR A 6 -17.67 6.11 16.25
C THR A 6 -16.28 6.73 16.34
N LEU A 7 -15.23 5.97 16.01
CA LEU A 7 -13.85 6.45 15.95
C LEU A 7 -13.48 7.05 14.58
N GLY A 8 -14.44 7.20 13.67
CA GLY A 8 -14.22 7.72 12.32
C GLY A 8 -13.65 6.68 11.34
N CYS A 9 -13.72 5.38 11.66
CA CYS A 9 -13.34 4.33 10.72
C CYS A 9 -14.39 4.22 9.59
N LEU A 10 -14.00 4.59 8.38
CA LEU A 10 -14.85 4.48 7.18
C LEU A 10 -14.68 3.14 6.46
N GLU A 11 -13.44 2.65 6.39
CA GLU A 11 -13.06 1.46 5.61
C GLU A 11 -12.47 0.38 6.53
N ILE A 12 -12.98 -0.84 6.42
CA ILE A 12 -12.50 -2.00 7.17
C ILE A 12 -11.77 -2.93 6.21
N ASN A 13 -10.57 -3.38 6.60
CA ASN A 13 -9.70 -4.20 5.77
C ASN A 13 -9.40 -5.54 6.49
N PRO A 14 -10.26 -6.56 6.33
CA PRO A 14 -10.06 -7.85 6.98
C PRO A 14 -8.91 -8.62 6.31
N TRP A 15 -8.20 -9.38 7.13
CA TRP A 15 -7.24 -10.37 6.66
C TRP A 15 -7.99 -11.55 6.00
N PRO A 16 -7.35 -12.29 5.07
CA PRO A 16 -7.97 -13.45 4.42
C PRO A 16 -7.91 -14.72 5.30
N VAL A 17 -7.97 -14.55 6.62
CA VAL A 17 -7.82 -15.62 7.63
C VAL A 17 -8.88 -15.45 8.70
N ARG A 18 -9.15 -16.52 9.47
CA ARG A 18 -9.99 -16.45 10.67
C ARG A 18 -9.12 -16.46 11.91
N SER A 19 -9.63 -15.94 13.02
CA SER A 19 -8.88 -15.82 14.28
C SER A 19 -8.38 -17.14 14.87
N GLY A 20 -8.94 -18.29 14.45
CA GLY A 20 -8.52 -19.60 14.92
C GLY A 20 -7.27 -20.14 14.23
N ASP A 21 -6.96 -19.65 13.03
CA ASP A 21 -5.76 -19.99 12.26
C ASP A 21 -5.37 -18.79 11.39
N VAL A 22 -4.29 -18.12 11.76
CA VAL A 22 -3.84 -16.87 11.14
C VAL A 22 -2.72 -17.05 10.12
N ASP A 23 -2.29 -18.30 9.91
CA ASP A 23 -1.20 -18.64 9.00
C ASP A 23 -1.70 -19.31 7.72
N HIS A 24 -2.91 -19.91 7.76
CA HIS A 24 -3.56 -20.51 6.59
C HIS A 24 -4.79 -19.70 6.13
N PRO A 25 -4.69 -18.95 5.02
CA PRO A 25 -5.83 -18.23 4.48
C PRO A 25 -7.00 -19.14 4.10
N ASP A 26 -8.20 -18.69 4.42
CA ASP A 26 -9.44 -19.31 3.96
C ASP A 26 -10.03 -18.56 2.75
N GLU A 27 -9.39 -17.51 2.28
CA GLU A 27 -9.86 -16.68 1.16
C GLU A 27 -8.73 -16.38 0.16
N LEU A 28 -8.92 -16.74 -1.11
CA LEU A 28 -8.14 -16.23 -2.23
C LEU A 28 -8.82 -14.99 -2.81
N ARG A 29 -8.02 -13.99 -3.23
CA ARG A 29 -8.52 -12.72 -3.75
C ARG A 29 -7.96 -12.43 -5.14
N MET A 30 -8.83 -12.14 -6.10
CA MET A 30 -8.45 -11.51 -7.37
C MET A 30 -8.81 -10.02 -7.31
N ASP A 31 -7.82 -9.15 -7.38
CA ASP A 31 -8.01 -7.69 -7.37
C ASP A 31 -7.73 -7.13 -8.77
N LEU A 32 -8.77 -6.60 -9.41
CA LEU A 32 -8.75 -6.12 -10.78
C LEU A 32 -8.70 -4.59 -10.77
N ASP A 33 -7.50 -4.04 -10.89
CA ASP A 33 -7.24 -2.59 -10.76
C ASP A 33 -6.89 -1.98 -12.13
N PRO A 34 -7.77 -1.14 -12.73
CA PRO A 34 -7.48 -0.50 -13.99
C PRO A 34 -6.38 0.55 -13.86
N MET A 35 -5.45 0.55 -14.82
CA MET A 35 -4.49 1.64 -14.97
C MET A 35 -5.19 2.97 -15.29
N PRO A 36 -4.57 4.13 -15.01
CA PRO A 36 -5.18 5.42 -15.31
C PRO A 36 -5.61 5.54 -16.78
N GLY A 37 -6.87 5.92 -17.01
CA GLY A 37 -7.44 6.09 -18.35
C GLY A 37 -8.08 4.82 -18.95
N VAL A 38 -7.94 3.67 -18.31
CA VAL A 38 -8.60 2.43 -18.76
C VAL A 38 -10.10 2.50 -18.43
N PRO A 39 -10.99 2.22 -19.41
CA PRO A 39 -12.43 2.25 -19.19
C PRO A 39 -12.87 1.12 -18.24
N PHE A 40 -13.90 1.37 -17.43
CA PHE A 40 -14.43 0.37 -16.51
C PHE A 40 -15.00 -0.87 -17.24
N GLU A 41 -15.38 -0.71 -18.51
CA GLU A 41 -15.75 -1.82 -19.39
C GLU A 41 -14.69 -2.93 -19.45
N HIS A 42 -13.41 -2.57 -19.57
CA HIS A 42 -12.33 -3.56 -19.56
C HIS A 42 -12.24 -4.29 -18.21
N VAL A 43 -12.55 -3.61 -17.09
CA VAL A 43 -12.59 -4.26 -15.76
C VAL A 43 -13.70 -5.30 -15.70
N ARG A 44 -14.87 -5.02 -16.28
CA ARG A 44 -15.99 -5.97 -16.37
C ARG A 44 -15.62 -7.17 -17.24
N GLU A 45 -15.02 -6.93 -18.41
CA GLU A 45 -14.58 -7.99 -19.32
C GLU A 45 -13.52 -8.90 -18.66
N VAL A 46 -12.52 -8.30 -18.00
CA VAL A 46 -11.51 -9.05 -17.25
C VAL A 46 -12.10 -9.79 -16.06
N ALA A 47 -13.12 -9.24 -15.39
CA ALA A 47 -13.84 -9.93 -14.32
C ALA A 47 -14.61 -11.16 -14.82
N MET A 48 -15.23 -11.07 -16.01
CA MET A 48 -15.91 -12.22 -16.62
C MET A 48 -14.90 -13.29 -17.06
N ALA A 49 -13.74 -12.92 -17.60
CA ALA A 49 -12.69 -13.89 -17.87
C ALA A 49 -12.13 -14.52 -16.59
N ALA A 50 -12.01 -13.75 -15.51
CA ALA A 50 -11.63 -14.28 -14.20
C ALA A 50 -12.65 -15.30 -13.67
N LYS A 51 -13.95 -15.05 -13.86
CA LYS A 51 -15.01 -16.03 -13.55
C LYS A 51 -14.77 -17.36 -14.26
N ASP A 52 -14.61 -17.32 -15.59
CA ASP A 52 -14.43 -18.52 -16.41
C ASP A 52 -13.17 -19.29 -15.99
N VAL A 53 -12.07 -18.58 -15.75
CA VAL A 53 -10.82 -19.19 -15.27
C VAL A 53 -11.00 -19.84 -13.90
N LEU A 54 -11.72 -19.21 -12.96
CA LEU A 54 -12.00 -19.81 -11.65
C LEU A 54 -12.84 -21.09 -11.80
N GLU A 55 -13.91 -21.06 -12.60
CA GLU A 55 -14.79 -22.20 -12.82
C GLU A 55 -14.07 -23.40 -13.45
N GLU A 56 -13.18 -23.16 -14.42
CA GLU A 56 -12.33 -24.20 -15.02
C GLU A 56 -11.37 -24.86 -14.02
N HIS A 57 -11.04 -24.17 -12.93
CA HIS A 57 -10.18 -24.68 -11.85
C HIS A 57 -10.99 -25.15 -10.65
N GLY A 58 -12.31 -25.31 -10.78
CA GLY A 58 -13.20 -25.80 -9.71
C GLY A 58 -13.37 -24.81 -8.56
N LEU A 59 -13.14 -23.51 -8.79
CA LEU A 59 -13.28 -22.46 -7.81
C LEU A 59 -14.52 -21.62 -8.12
N VAL A 60 -15.24 -21.22 -7.07
CA VAL A 60 -16.39 -20.31 -7.19
C VAL A 60 -15.98 -18.93 -6.69
N GLY A 61 -16.09 -17.94 -7.57
CA GLY A 61 -15.80 -16.54 -7.24
C GLY A 61 -17.04 -15.75 -6.81
N PHE A 62 -16.83 -14.77 -5.93
CA PHE A 62 -17.85 -13.86 -5.40
C PHE A 62 -17.43 -12.42 -5.72
N PRO A 63 -17.98 -11.82 -6.80
CA PRO A 63 -17.54 -10.51 -7.25
C PRO A 63 -18.12 -9.40 -6.38
N LYS A 64 -17.34 -8.35 -6.20
CA LYS A 64 -17.80 -7.09 -5.60
C LYS A 64 -17.12 -5.91 -6.26
N THR A 65 -17.83 -4.80 -6.40
CA THR A 65 -17.16 -3.54 -6.71
C THR A 65 -16.17 -3.22 -5.59
N SER A 66 -15.02 -2.62 -5.90
CA SER A 66 -14.12 -2.16 -4.84
C SER A 66 -14.67 -0.91 -4.14
N GLY A 67 -15.62 -0.20 -4.76
CA GLY A 67 -16.04 1.16 -4.35
C GLY A 67 -15.03 2.24 -4.75
N LYS A 68 -14.04 1.90 -5.58
CA LYS A 68 -13.11 2.84 -6.25
C LYS A 68 -13.19 2.68 -7.77
N LYS A 69 -12.19 2.06 -8.40
CA LYS A 69 -12.12 1.92 -9.87
C LYS A 69 -12.16 0.46 -10.35
N GLY A 70 -11.99 -0.49 -9.44
CA GLY A 70 -11.81 -1.91 -9.75
C GLY A 70 -12.94 -2.82 -9.26
N ILE A 71 -12.76 -4.11 -9.52
CA ILE A 71 -13.58 -5.21 -9.00
C ILE A 71 -12.68 -6.13 -8.20
N HIS A 72 -13.16 -6.61 -7.05
CA HIS A 72 -12.52 -7.72 -6.35
C HIS A 72 -13.38 -8.97 -6.55
N VAL A 73 -12.75 -10.12 -6.68
CA VAL A 73 -13.41 -11.43 -6.65
C VAL A 73 -12.83 -12.21 -5.48
N ASN A 74 -13.68 -12.51 -4.50
CA ASN A 74 -13.31 -13.33 -3.35
C ASN A 74 -13.60 -14.79 -3.66
N VAL A 75 -12.75 -15.71 -3.21
CA VAL A 75 -12.90 -17.15 -3.41
C VAL A 75 -12.69 -17.83 -2.08
N ARG A 76 -13.69 -18.54 -1.57
CA ARG A 76 -13.55 -19.34 -0.34
C ARG A 76 -12.73 -20.59 -0.65
N ILE A 77 -11.72 -20.86 0.16
CA ILE A 77 -10.82 -22.00 0.02
C ILE A 77 -10.66 -22.75 1.35
N ARG A 78 -10.26 -24.02 1.28
CA ARG A 78 -9.86 -24.76 2.49
C ARG A 78 -8.64 -24.07 3.13
N PRO A 79 -8.61 -23.86 4.45
CA PRO A 79 -7.45 -23.26 5.15
C PRO A 79 -6.34 -24.30 5.33
N GLU A 80 -5.80 -24.82 4.23
CA GLU A 80 -4.75 -25.86 4.19
C GLU A 80 -3.42 -25.32 3.66
N TRP A 81 -3.42 -24.16 3.03
CA TRP A 81 -2.27 -23.55 2.36
C TRP A 81 -1.81 -22.29 3.08
N ASP A 82 -0.51 -22.00 3.03
CA ASP A 82 0.03 -20.75 3.57
C ASP A 82 -0.19 -19.57 2.58
N PHE A 83 0.17 -18.36 3.01
CA PHE A 83 0.09 -17.16 2.16
C PHE A 83 0.92 -17.27 0.86
N THR A 84 2.02 -18.03 0.88
CA THR A 84 2.91 -18.19 -0.27
C THR A 84 2.20 -18.99 -1.36
N ASP A 85 1.58 -20.10 -0.99
CA ASP A 85 0.84 -20.98 -1.90
C ASP A 85 -0.42 -20.31 -2.43
N VAL A 86 -1.19 -19.61 -1.58
CA VAL A 86 -2.38 -18.85 -2.01
C VAL A 86 -2.00 -17.77 -3.02
N ARG A 87 -0.90 -17.05 -2.77
CA ARG A 87 -0.38 -16.06 -3.71
C ARG A 87 0.11 -16.68 -5.02
N ARG A 88 0.77 -17.84 -4.98
CA ARG A 88 1.22 -18.57 -6.17
C ARG A 88 0.03 -19.03 -7.03
N ALA A 89 -1.02 -19.54 -6.41
CA ALA A 89 -2.28 -19.89 -7.07
C ALA A 89 -2.93 -18.66 -7.71
N ALA A 90 -3.04 -17.55 -6.97
CA ALA A 90 -3.60 -16.30 -7.49
C ALA A 90 -2.82 -15.74 -8.70
N LEU A 91 -1.49 -15.79 -8.67
CA LEU A 91 -0.65 -15.40 -9.81
C LEU A 91 -0.88 -16.30 -11.02
N ALA A 92 -1.01 -17.61 -10.82
CA ALA A 92 -1.21 -18.56 -11.90
C ALA A 92 -2.56 -18.34 -12.61
N LEU A 93 -3.63 -18.14 -11.82
CA LEU A 93 -4.96 -17.79 -12.33
C LEU A 93 -4.93 -16.43 -13.04
N ALA A 94 -4.26 -15.43 -12.47
CA ALA A 94 -4.14 -14.11 -13.07
C ALA A 94 -3.42 -14.12 -14.42
N ARG A 95 -2.38 -14.94 -14.57
CA ARG A 95 -1.67 -15.14 -15.85
C ARG A 95 -2.54 -15.82 -16.89
N GLU A 96 -3.37 -16.76 -16.48
CA GLU A 96 -4.32 -17.40 -17.40
C GLU A 96 -5.37 -16.41 -17.89
N VAL A 97 -5.83 -15.47 -17.04
CA VAL A 97 -6.68 -14.36 -17.48
C VAL A 97 -5.94 -13.43 -18.44
N GLU A 98 -4.71 -13.01 -18.11
CA GLU A 98 -3.87 -12.19 -19.00
C GLU A 98 -3.62 -12.87 -20.36
N ARG A 99 -3.42 -14.20 -20.38
CA ARG A 99 -3.25 -14.98 -21.61
C ARG A 99 -4.47 -14.92 -22.53
N ARG A 100 -5.68 -14.85 -21.96
CA ARG A 100 -6.94 -14.76 -22.72
C ARG A 100 -7.22 -13.36 -23.21
N LEU A 101 -6.84 -12.35 -22.43
CA LEU A 101 -7.12 -10.93 -22.71
C LEU A 101 -5.84 -10.08 -22.71
N PRO A 102 -4.82 -10.42 -23.52
CA PRO A 102 -3.49 -9.81 -23.43
C PRO A 102 -3.45 -8.33 -23.80
N ASP A 103 -4.47 -7.81 -24.48
CA ASP A 103 -4.54 -6.39 -24.85
C ASP A 103 -5.06 -5.51 -23.71
N ILE A 104 -5.88 -6.08 -22.81
CA ILE A 104 -6.61 -5.34 -21.78
C ILE A 104 -6.34 -5.80 -20.35
N ALA A 105 -5.58 -6.86 -20.14
CA ALA A 105 -5.18 -7.38 -18.83
C ALA A 105 -3.66 -7.46 -18.71
N THR A 106 -3.13 -7.33 -17.48
CA THR A 106 -1.71 -7.55 -17.22
C THR A 106 -1.40 -8.08 -15.82
N THR A 107 -0.36 -8.91 -15.71
CA THR A 107 0.26 -9.31 -14.43
C THR A 107 1.65 -8.71 -14.22
N LYS A 108 2.09 -7.80 -15.11
CA LYS A 108 3.41 -7.18 -15.02
C LYS A 108 3.55 -6.35 -13.75
N TRP A 109 4.60 -6.65 -13.00
CA TRP A 109 4.80 -6.02 -11.69
C TRP A 109 5.17 -4.54 -11.81
N TRP A 110 6.04 -4.19 -12.76
CA TRP A 110 6.55 -2.83 -12.93
C TRP A 110 5.47 -1.89 -13.44
N LYS A 111 5.23 -0.79 -12.71
CA LYS A 111 4.16 0.16 -13.05
C LYS A 111 4.31 0.72 -14.46
N GLU A 112 5.54 0.92 -14.91
CA GLU A 112 5.87 1.40 -16.26
C GLU A 112 5.57 0.38 -17.38
N GLU A 113 5.41 -0.91 -17.04
CA GLU A 113 5.11 -1.97 -17.99
C GLU A 113 3.62 -2.36 -17.97
N ARG A 114 2.87 -1.88 -16.97
CA ARG A 114 1.44 -2.17 -16.83
C ARG A 114 0.63 -1.42 -17.89
N HIS A 115 -0.32 -2.12 -18.48
CA HIS A 115 -1.37 -1.59 -19.33
C HIS A 115 -2.71 -2.24 -18.94
N GLY A 116 -3.83 -1.67 -19.40
CA GLY A 116 -5.14 -2.26 -19.15
C GLY A 116 -5.45 -2.43 -17.65
N VAL A 117 -6.02 -3.57 -17.31
CA VAL A 117 -6.41 -3.97 -15.95
C VAL A 117 -5.29 -4.80 -15.35
N PHE A 118 -4.71 -4.31 -14.26
CA PHE A 118 -3.71 -5.05 -13.50
C PHE A 118 -4.40 -6.04 -12.56
N LEU A 119 -4.05 -7.32 -12.69
CA LEU A 119 -4.48 -8.35 -11.75
C LEU A 119 -3.48 -8.43 -10.59
N ASP A 120 -3.79 -7.75 -9.49
CA ASP A 120 -2.90 -7.61 -8.34
C ASP A 120 -2.87 -8.88 -7.46
N TYR A 121 -2.16 -9.91 -7.94
CA TYR A 121 -1.93 -11.15 -7.21
C TYR A 121 -1.26 -10.93 -5.85
N ASN A 122 -0.55 -9.80 -5.65
CA ASN A 122 0.10 -9.48 -4.39
C ASN A 122 -0.90 -9.06 -3.28
N GLN A 123 -2.20 -8.91 -3.55
CA GLN A 123 -3.20 -8.77 -2.48
C GLN A 123 -3.37 -10.04 -1.63
N ASN A 124 -2.84 -11.17 -2.09
CA ASN A 124 -2.81 -12.43 -1.34
C ASN A 124 -1.57 -12.57 -0.46
N ALA A 125 -0.65 -11.59 -0.49
CA ALA A 125 0.41 -11.55 0.50
C ALA A 125 -0.14 -11.15 1.88
N ARG A 126 0.60 -11.44 2.96
CA ARG A 126 0.24 -11.06 4.33
C ARG A 126 0.11 -9.54 4.49
N ASP A 127 -0.77 -9.06 5.36
CA ASP A 127 -0.90 -7.62 5.70
C ASP A 127 -1.16 -6.69 4.49
N ARG A 128 -2.04 -7.13 3.59
CA ARG A 128 -2.50 -6.35 2.42
C ARG A 128 -3.88 -5.76 2.66
N THR A 129 -4.07 -4.51 2.26
CA THR A 129 -5.32 -3.78 2.46
C THR A 129 -6.32 -4.13 1.36
N VAL A 130 -7.38 -4.85 1.72
CA VAL A 130 -8.51 -5.14 0.85
C VAL A 130 -9.79 -4.75 1.58
N ALA A 131 -10.53 -3.77 1.05
CA ALA A 131 -11.78 -3.33 1.65
C ALA A 131 -12.77 -4.50 1.77
N SER A 132 -13.40 -4.65 2.93
CA SER A 132 -14.43 -5.67 3.17
C SER A 132 -15.63 -5.48 2.24
N ALA A 133 -16.40 -6.54 2.03
CA ALA A 133 -17.78 -6.37 1.57
C ALA A 133 -18.50 -5.36 2.48
N TYR A 134 -19.30 -4.49 1.86
CA TYR A 134 -20.08 -3.42 2.49
C TYR A 134 -19.27 -2.30 3.19
N SER A 135 -17.93 -2.29 3.07
CA SER A 135 -17.13 -1.15 3.56
C SER A 135 -17.38 0.11 2.72
N VAL A 136 -17.58 1.24 3.40
CA VAL A 136 -17.61 2.56 2.77
C VAL A 136 -16.18 2.93 2.37
N ARG A 137 -16.02 3.54 1.19
CA ARG A 137 -14.75 4.03 0.70
C ARG A 137 -14.62 5.53 0.93
N PRO A 138 -13.43 6.04 1.29
CA PRO A 138 -13.19 7.46 1.52
C PRO A 138 -13.05 8.21 0.20
N VAL A 139 -14.13 8.24 -0.58
CA VAL A 139 -14.29 8.98 -1.84
C VAL A 139 -15.43 10.00 -1.69
N PRO A 140 -15.45 11.09 -2.48
CA PRO A 140 -16.39 12.20 -2.27
C PRO A 140 -17.87 11.81 -2.23
N ASP A 141 -18.25 10.76 -2.97
CA ASP A 141 -19.60 10.22 -3.07
C ASP A 141 -19.89 9.06 -2.09
N ALA A 142 -18.95 8.75 -1.19
CA ALA A 142 -19.07 7.70 -0.16
C ALA A 142 -19.50 6.34 -0.74
N ARG A 143 -18.87 5.93 -1.85
CA ARG A 143 -19.14 4.64 -2.49
C ARG A 143 -18.85 3.45 -1.57
N VAL A 144 -19.52 2.33 -1.82
CA VAL A 144 -19.43 1.12 -1.02
C VAL A 144 -18.84 -0.02 -1.84
N SER A 145 -17.94 -0.80 -1.24
CA SER A 145 -17.49 -2.07 -1.85
C SER A 145 -18.64 -3.08 -1.81
N THR A 146 -19.37 -3.22 -2.91
CA THR A 146 -20.69 -3.85 -2.91
C THR A 146 -20.66 -5.21 -3.61
N PRO A 147 -21.02 -6.30 -2.91
CA PRO A 147 -21.22 -7.62 -3.53
C PRO A 147 -22.23 -7.59 -4.67
N LEU A 148 -21.96 -8.40 -5.69
CA LEU A 148 -22.73 -8.50 -6.92
C LEU A 148 -23.05 -9.95 -7.22
N GLU A 149 -24.17 -10.17 -7.88
CA GLU A 149 -24.39 -11.41 -8.64
C GLU A 149 -23.55 -11.36 -9.92
N TRP A 150 -23.08 -12.51 -10.40
CA TRP A 150 -22.27 -12.56 -11.64
C TRP A 150 -23.01 -11.99 -12.86
N ASN A 151 -24.33 -12.12 -12.92
CA ASN A 151 -25.14 -11.58 -14.02
C ASN A 151 -25.21 -10.03 -14.02
N GLU A 152 -24.86 -9.37 -12.92
CA GLU A 152 -24.81 -7.91 -12.83
C GLU A 152 -23.49 -7.34 -13.36
N VAL A 153 -22.40 -8.13 -13.29
CA VAL A 153 -21.04 -7.67 -13.62
C VAL A 153 -20.93 -7.03 -15.01
N PRO A 154 -21.53 -7.56 -16.10
CA PRO A 154 -21.41 -6.96 -17.43
C PRO A 154 -22.01 -5.54 -17.55
N GLY A 155 -22.99 -5.19 -16.72
CA GLY A 155 -23.72 -3.92 -16.80
C GLY A 155 -23.56 -3.02 -15.57
N VAL A 156 -22.72 -3.41 -14.61
CA VAL A 156 -22.61 -2.68 -13.35
C VAL A 156 -21.86 -1.36 -13.53
N GLU A 157 -22.32 -0.33 -12.83
CA GLU A 157 -21.63 0.95 -12.68
C GLU A 157 -21.40 1.20 -11.17
N PRO A 158 -20.15 1.38 -10.68
CA PRO A 158 -19.88 1.42 -9.24
C PRO A 158 -20.43 2.65 -8.51
N ASP A 159 -20.73 3.74 -9.21
CA ASP A 159 -21.23 5.00 -8.65
C ASP A 159 -22.65 4.91 -8.11
N VAL A 160 -23.43 3.92 -8.55
CA VAL A 160 -24.77 3.66 -8.03
C VAL A 160 -24.74 3.11 -6.59
N PHE A 161 -23.60 2.58 -6.12
CA PHE A 161 -23.46 2.00 -4.79
C PHE A 161 -22.77 2.94 -3.82
N THR A 162 -23.58 3.59 -2.99
CA THR A 162 -23.14 4.56 -1.98
C THR A 162 -23.63 4.14 -0.61
N LEU A 163 -23.11 4.81 0.43
CA LEU A 163 -23.61 4.69 1.79
C LEU A 163 -25.14 4.91 1.87
N ARG A 164 -25.72 5.70 0.96
CA ARG A 164 -27.15 6.01 0.94
C ARG A 164 -27.99 5.00 0.16
N THR A 165 -27.44 4.37 -0.88
CA THR A 165 -28.21 3.50 -1.79
C THR A 165 -28.06 2.01 -1.48
N THR A 166 -26.91 1.61 -0.93
CA THR A 166 -26.58 0.20 -0.67
C THR A 166 -27.49 -0.48 0.37
N PRO A 167 -27.89 0.17 1.48
CA PRO A 167 -28.79 -0.46 2.46
C PRO A 167 -30.15 -0.88 1.87
N ASP A 168 -30.72 -0.06 0.99
CA ASP A 168 -32.01 -0.33 0.35
C ASP A 168 -31.91 -1.49 -0.64
N ARG A 169 -30.79 -1.55 -1.36
CA ARG A 169 -30.47 -2.69 -2.22
C ARG A 169 -30.37 -3.99 -1.42
N LEU A 170 -29.59 -4.00 -0.34
CA LEU A 170 -29.41 -5.19 0.51
C LEU A 170 -30.75 -5.69 1.07
N ARG A 171 -31.63 -4.79 1.52
CA ARG A 171 -32.98 -5.17 2.00
C ARG A 171 -33.86 -5.76 0.90
N ARG A 172 -33.70 -5.33 -0.35
CA ARG A 172 -34.54 -5.76 -1.48
C ARG A 172 -34.06 -7.07 -2.12
N LEU A 173 -32.75 -7.26 -2.23
CA LEU A 173 -32.15 -8.37 -2.99
C LEU A 173 -31.55 -9.45 -2.09
N GLY A 174 -31.26 -9.15 -0.82
CA GLY A 174 -30.39 -10.00 -0.01
C GLY A 174 -28.91 -9.74 -0.31
N ASP A 175 -28.06 -10.59 0.25
CA ASP A 175 -26.61 -10.53 0.07
C ASP A 175 -26.17 -11.52 -1.03
N PRO A 176 -25.67 -11.05 -2.18
CA PRO A 176 -25.13 -11.92 -3.24
C PRO A 176 -23.96 -12.81 -2.80
N GLY A 177 -23.31 -12.49 -1.68
CA GLY A 177 -22.24 -13.31 -1.10
C GLY A 177 -22.69 -14.26 0.01
N ALA A 178 -24.00 -14.44 0.24
CA ALA A 178 -24.51 -15.15 1.41
C ALA A 178 -24.06 -16.62 1.51
N ASP A 179 -23.83 -17.28 0.38
CA ASP A 179 -23.45 -18.70 0.27
C ASP A 179 -21.94 -18.90 0.04
N ILE A 180 -21.12 -17.86 0.22
CA ILE A 180 -19.65 -17.96 0.05
C ILE A 180 -19.02 -19.07 0.91
N ASP A 181 -19.51 -19.25 2.13
CA ASP A 181 -19.00 -20.24 3.07
C ASP A 181 -19.50 -21.67 2.76
N ASP A 182 -20.49 -21.83 1.88
CA ASP A 182 -20.97 -23.13 1.38
C ASP A 182 -20.18 -23.59 0.13
N ASN A 183 -19.40 -22.69 -0.49
CA ASN A 183 -18.68 -22.92 -1.75
C ASN A 183 -17.15 -22.99 -1.52
N VAL A 184 -16.71 -23.90 -0.65
CA VAL A 184 -15.29 -24.05 -0.29
C VAL A 184 -14.50 -24.79 -1.38
N GLY A 185 -13.58 -24.09 -2.03
CA GLY A 185 -12.71 -24.63 -3.08
C GLY A 185 -11.39 -25.25 -2.58
N THR A 186 -10.75 -26.04 -3.45
CA THR A 186 -9.37 -26.53 -3.28
C THR A 186 -8.42 -25.76 -4.19
N LEU A 187 -7.20 -25.44 -3.73
CA LEU A 187 -6.20 -24.75 -4.55
C LEU A 187 -5.36 -25.70 -5.43
N GLU A 188 -5.51 -27.02 -5.29
CA GLU A 188 -4.70 -28.00 -6.03
C GLU A 188 -4.68 -27.74 -7.56
N PRO A 189 -5.82 -27.52 -8.25
CA PRO A 189 -5.79 -27.27 -9.70
C PRO A 189 -5.05 -25.98 -10.08
N ALA A 190 -5.15 -24.93 -9.27
CA ALA A 190 -4.46 -23.66 -9.50
C ALA A 190 -2.95 -23.76 -9.20
N LEU A 191 -2.56 -24.58 -8.23
CA LEU A 191 -1.16 -24.89 -7.94
C LEU A 191 -0.54 -25.77 -9.05
N ASP A 192 -1.28 -26.75 -9.57
CA ASP A 192 -0.87 -27.52 -10.75
C ASP A 192 -0.66 -26.62 -11.97
N LEU A 193 -1.53 -25.62 -12.17
CA LEU A 193 -1.33 -24.59 -13.19
C LEU A 193 -0.04 -23.80 -12.95
N SER A 194 0.21 -23.39 -11.71
CA SER A 194 1.44 -22.68 -11.31
C SER A 194 2.69 -23.49 -11.66
N GLU A 195 2.68 -24.81 -11.38
CA GLU A 195 3.80 -25.69 -11.72
C GLU A 195 4.03 -25.82 -13.23
N ARG A 196 2.95 -25.94 -14.02
CA ARG A 196 3.06 -25.98 -15.48
C ARG A 196 3.67 -24.69 -16.02
N GLN A 197 3.15 -23.54 -15.60
CA GLN A 197 3.68 -22.23 -15.98
C GLN A 197 5.16 -22.07 -15.61
N ALA A 198 5.57 -22.56 -14.44
CA ALA A 198 6.98 -22.54 -14.03
C ALA A 198 7.87 -23.39 -14.96
N ARG A 199 7.41 -24.57 -15.39
CA ARG A 199 8.13 -25.42 -16.38
C ARG A 199 8.22 -24.75 -17.75
N GLU A 200 7.25 -23.89 -18.09
CA GLU A 200 7.22 -23.07 -19.31
C GLU A 200 8.04 -21.77 -19.20
N GLY A 201 8.75 -21.56 -18.09
CA GLY A 201 9.62 -20.40 -17.87
C GLY A 201 8.95 -19.20 -17.20
N GLN A 202 7.67 -19.31 -16.83
CA GLN A 202 6.95 -18.30 -16.07
C GLN A 202 7.06 -18.60 -14.56
N GLY A 203 8.25 -18.40 -13.99
CA GLY A 203 8.53 -18.63 -12.57
C GLY A 203 7.83 -17.65 -11.62
N GLU A 204 8.29 -17.59 -10.36
CA GLU A 204 7.72 -16.73 -9.34
C GLU A 204 7.80 -15.24 -9.71
N ALA A 205 6.73 -14.48 -9.40
CA ALA A 205 6.70 -13.04 -9.61
C ALA A 205 7.17 -12.27 -8.35
N PRO A 206 7.75 -11.06 -8.50
CA PRO A 206 8.28 -10.29 -7.39
C PRO A 206 7.22 -9.89 -6.34
N TYR A 207 7.65 -9.83 -5.10
CA TYR A 207 6.88 -9.28 -3.97
C TYR A 207 6.97 -7.75 -3.95
N PRO A 208 6.06 -7.06 -3.22
CA PRO A 208 6.18 -5.62 -3.02
C PRO A 208 7.54 -5.22 -2.39
N PRO A 209 8.17 -4.11 -2.82
CA PRO A 209 9.53 -3.71 -2.41
C PRO A 209 9.79 -3.60 -0.90
N HIS A 210 8.74 -3.44 -0.11
CA HIS A 210 8.82 -3.24 1.35
C HIS A 210 8.38 -4.47 2.15
N PHE A 211 8.10 -5.59 1.48
CA PHE A 211 7.55 -6.77 2.12
C PHE A 211 8.65 -7.55 2.86
N PRO A 212 8.60 -7.68 4.20
CA PRO A 212 9.60 -8.45 4.95
C PRO A 212 9.56 -9.93 4.56
N LYS A 213 10.71 -10.61 4.63
CA LYS A 213 10.78 -12.07 4.44
C LYS A 213 10.35 -12.76 5.73
N ALA A 214 9.55 -13.82 5.62
CA ALA A 214 9.30 -14.72 6.74
C ALA A 214 10.53 -15.62 6.98
N GLU A 215 10.67 -16.12 8.21
CA GLU A 215 11.73 -17.08 8.56
C GLU A 215 11.48 -18.40 7.81
N GLY A 216 12.49 -18.89 7.08
CA GLY A 216 12.37 -20.10 6.24
C GLY A 216 11.77 -19.89 4.85
N GLU A 217 11.41 -18.66 4.47
CA GLU A 217 10.84 -18.37 3.15
C GLU A 217 11.87 -18.58 2.01
N PRO A 218 11.50 -19.28 0.91
CA PRO A 218 12.40 -19.50 -0.22
C PRO A 218 12.87 -18.20 -0.89
N VAL A 219 13.93 -18.30 -1.71
CA VAL A 219 14.53 -17.14 -2.37
C VAL A 219 13.55 -16.55 -3.39
N ARG A 220 12.89 -15.45 -2.99
CA ARG A 220 12.03 -14.64 -3.88
C ARG A 220 12.77 -14.21 -5.15
N ALA A 221 12.06 -14.25 -6.28
CA ALA A 221 12.53 -13.65 -7.52
C ALA A 221 12.94 -12.17 -7.29
N GLN A 222 14.22 -11.87 -7.50
CA GLN A 222 14.72 -10.51 -7.42
C GLN A 222 14.23 -9.71 -8.64
N PRO A 223 13.87 -8.43 -8.47
CA PRO A 223 13.48 -7.58 -9.59
C PRO A 223 14.68 -7.44 -10.54
N SER A 224 14.66 -8.12 -11.68
CA SER A 224 15.77 -8.15 -12.62
C SER A 224 15.82 -6.89 -13.48
N ARG A 225 16.48 -5.85 -12.97
CA ARG A 225 17.22 -4.90 -13.82
C ARG A 225 18.70 -4.99 -13.45
N ARG A 226 19.44 -5.71 -14.29
CA ARG A 226 20.90 -5.82 -14.31
C ARG A 226 21.54 -4.42 -14.19
N ARG A 227 22.03 -4.05 -13.01
CA ARG A 227 23.12 -3.07 -12.90
C ARG A 227 24.41 -3.83 -13.14
N LYS A 228 25.08 -3.52 -14.25
CA LYS A 228 26.45 -3.93 -14.50
C LYS A 228 27.35 -3.45 -13.36
N ASP A 229 28.36 -4.26 -13.11
CA ASP A 229 29.36 -4.17 -12.06
C ASP A 229 29.99 -2.80 -11.89
N SER A 230 30.04 -2.35 -10.64
CA SER A 230 31.17 -1.61 -10.10
C SER A 230 31.34 -2.04 -8.64
N MET A 231 32.02 -3.17 -8.45
CA MET A 231 32.59 -3.56 -7.16
C MET A 231 33.80 -2.68 -6.90
N ALA A 232 33.60 -1.65 -6.10
CA ALA A 232 34.61 -1.03 -5.26
C ALA A 232 33.87 -0.57 -4.00
N GLU A 233 34.16 -1.21 -2.86
CA GLU A 233 33.61 -0.82 -1.57
C GLU A 233 34.16 0.57 -1.20
N ASP A 234 33.28 1.57 -1.14
CA ASP A 234 33.56 2.92 -0.67
C ASP A 234 33.16 3.04 0.82
N PRO A 235 34.07 3.45 1.73
CA PRO A 235 33.82 3.52 3.18
C PRO A 235 32.70 4.49 3.62
N ALA A 236 32.00 5.17 2.72
CA ALA A 236 30.81 6.01 2.99
C ALA A 236 29.52 5.23 3.36
N GLU A 237 29.58 3.92 3.63
CA GLU A 237 28.45 3.00 3.70
C GLU A 237 27.55 3.07 4.97
N LYS A 238 27.64 4.14 5.77
CA LYS A 238 26.78 4.34 6.95
C LYS A 238 25.86 5.54 6.75
N GLY A 239 24.63 5.31 6.30
CA GLY A 239 23.61 6.36 6.19
C GLY A 239 23.46 7.17 7.48
N SER A 240 23.26 8.48 7.39
CA SER A 240 23.18 9.39 8.53
C SER A 240 21.74 9.74 8.87
N VAL A 241 21.52 10.16 10.12
CA VAL A 241 20.28 10.83 10.52
C VAL A 241 20.50 12.31 10.24
N PRO A 242 19.59 13.01 9.52
CA PRO A 242 19.70 14.45 9.33
C PRO A 242 19.81 15.13 10.71
N PRO A 243 20.78 16.02 10.92
CA PRO A 243 20.89 16.72 12.19
C PRO A 243 19.59 17.51 12.45
N PRO A 244 19.09 17.55 13.70
CA PRO A 244 17.96 18.40 14.04
C PRO A 244 18.35 19.87 13.89
N ALA A 245 17.38 20.72 13.57
CA ALA A 245 17.57 22.17 13.64
C ALA A 245 17.99 22.58 15.07
N PRO A 246 18.84 23.62 15.22
CA PRO A 246 19.29 24.12 16.52
C PRO A 246 18.10 24.37 17.48
N GLY A 247 18.17 23.85 18.70
CA GLY A 247 17.14 24.03 19.74
C GLY A 247 16.07 22.92 19.85
N LYS A 248 16.17 21.83 19.07
CA LYS A 248 15.23 20.69 19.15
C LYS A 248 15.88 19.43 19.74
N THR A 249 15.16 18.73 20.62
CA THR A 249 15.56 17.43 21.22
C THR A 249 15.10 16.20 20.43
N SER A 250 14.17 16.36 19.48
CA SER A 250 13.62 15.26 18.68
C SER A 250 13.74 15.52 17.17
N GLY A 251 14.67 14.82 16.52
CA GLY A 251 14.67 14.62 15.07
C GLY A 251 13.62 13.58 14.63
N PRO A 252 13.49 13.28 13.32
CA PRO A 252 12.61 12.20 12.87
C PRO A 252 12.96 10.91 13.64
N THR A 253 11.96 10.32 14.31
CA THR A 253 12.08 9.09 15.11
C THR A 253 13.01 8.11 14.39
N GLY A 254 14.07 7.67 15.08
CA GLY A 254 15.30 7.06 14.53
C GLY A 254 15.20 5.75 13.76
N ARG A 255 14.10 5.47 13.04
CA ARG A 255 13.94 4.29 12.19
C ARG A 255 14.41 4.46 10.75
N ARG A 256 14.55 5.68 10.21
CA ARG A 256 14.89 5.89 8.79
C ARG A 256 16.19 6.69 8.62
N ARG A 257 17.30 5.96 8.41
CA ARG A 257 18.58 6.54 7.97
C ARG A 257 18.45 6.92 6.50
N THR A 258 18.66 8.19 6.16
CA THR A 258 18.66 8.62 4.75
C THR A 258 20.07 8.54 4.20
N ARG A 259 20.22 8.14 2.94
CA ARG A 259 21.50 8.16 2.22
C ARG A 259 21.71 9.47 1.45
N MET A 260 20.75 10.40 1.54
CA MET A 260 20.76 11.68 0.82
C MET A 260 21.12 12.82 1.77
N PRO A 261 21.90 13.83 1.33
CA PRO A 261 22.24 15.01 2.13
C PRO A 261 21.01 15.92 2.25
N LEU A 262 20.16 15.62 3.23
CA LEU A 262 18.87 16.26 3.42
C LEU A 262 18.91 17.27 4.57
N ILE A 263 18.40 18.47 4.34
CA ILE A 263 18.16 19.48 5.36
C ILE A 263 16.67 19.83 5.43
N GLU A 264 16.21 20.27 6.58
CA GLU A 264 14.86 20.73 6.84
C GLU A 264 14.82 22.25 6.84
N ILE A 265 13.91 22.84 6.09
CA ILE A 265 13.87 24.30 5.87
C ILE A 265 12.75 24.94 6.69
N ALA A 266 11.56 24.32 6.72
CA ALA A 266 10.40 24.92 7.36
C ALA A 266 9.41 23.86 7.86
N ARG A 267 8.73 24.18 8.96
CA ARG A 267 7.48 23.58 9.42
C ARG A 267 6.45 24.70 9.55
N ALA A 268 5.33 24.60 8.85
CA ALA A 268 4.31 25.63 8.87
C ALA A 268 2.91 25.05 8.96
N ALA A 269 1.95 25.84 9.47
CA ALA A 269 0.56 25.42 9.58
C ALA A 269 -0.10 25.26 8.19
N SER A 270 0.45 25.92 7.17
CA SER A 270 -0.03 25.84 5.78
C SER A 270 1.10 25.67 4.78
N GLU A 271 0.77 25.10 3.61
CA GLU A 271 1.73 24.94 2.51
C GLU A 271 2.25 26.29 1.99
N ARG A 272 1.36 27.28 1.83
CA ARG A 272 1.75 28.64 1.40
C ARG A 272 2.83 29.22 2.30
N GLU A 273 2.60 29.16 3.61
CA GLU A 273 3.53 29.67 4.60
C GLU A 273 4.85 28.88 4.57
N ALA A 274 4.79 27.54 4.44
CA ALA A 274 6.00 26.73 4.28
C ALA A 274 6.81 27.17 3.04
N MET A 275 6.16 27.38 1.91
CA MET A 275 6.79 27.82 0.66
C MET A 275 7.41 29.22 0.78
N GLU A 276 6.79 30.14 1.53
CA GLU A 276 7.40 31.44 1.86
C GLU A 276 8.69 31.27 2.69
N GLY A 277 8.73 30.27 3.57
CA GLY A 277 9.95 29.86 4.27
C GLY A 277 11.03 29.38 3.30
N LEU A 278 10.68 28.52 2.34
CA LEU A 278 11.61 28.06 1.31
C LEU A 278 12.21 29.20 0.49
N GLU A 279 11.40 30.17 0.07
CA GLU A 279 11.90 31.32 -0.71
C GLU A 279 12.85 32.21 0.11
N ARG A 280 12.60 32.39 1.41
CA ARG A 280 13.55 33.08 2.30
C ARG A 280 14.87 32.33 2.43
N TRP A 281 14.81 31.01 2.57
CA TRP A 281 16.01 30.19 2.61
C TRP A 281 16.80 30.27 1.30
N LYS A 282 16.13 30.16 0.14
CA LYS A 282 16.78 30.33 -1.18
C LYS A 282 17.45 31.69 -1.33
N ALA A 283 16.85 32.76 -0.80
CA ALA A 283 17.45 34.09 -0.81
C ALA A 283 18.70 34.20 0.07
N LYS A 284 18.81 33.39 1.13
CA LYS A 284 20.01 33.29 1.99
C LYS A 284 21.12 32.45 1.38
N HIS A 285 20.77 31.51 0.49
CA HIS A 285 21.69 30.57 -0.14
C HIS A 285 21.69 30.68 -1.68
N PRO A 286 21.95 31.87 -2.25
CA PRO A 286 21.93 32.07 -3.71
C PRO A 286 22.96 31.20 -4.45
N GLU A 287 24.03 30.76 -3.78
CA GLU A 287 25.03 29.83 -4.28
C GLU A 287 24.49 28.40 -4.48
N VAL A 288 23.50 27.99 -3.69
CA VAL A 288 22.94 26.63 -3.73
C VAL A 288 21.82 26.52 -4.76
N VAL A 289 21.04 27.59 -4.94
CA VAL A 289 19.84 27.61 -5.80
C VAL A 289 20.10 27.11 -7.23
N PRO A 290 21.20 27.46 -7.93
CA PRO A 290 21.47 26.98 -9.28
C PRO A 290 21.65 25.46 -9.40
N HIS A 291 21.94 24.77 -8.30
CA HIS A 291 22.14 23.33 -8.25
C HIS A 291 20.85 22.56 -7.92
N LEU A 292 19.77 23.25 -7.54
CA LEU A 292 18.54 22.60 -7.11
C LEU A 292 17.60 22.37 -8.29
N GLU A 293 17.17 21.13 -8.44
CA GLU A 293 16.07 20.77 -9.32
C GLU A 293 14.73 20.84 -8.57
N PRO A 294 13.59 21.00 -9.27
CA PRO A 294 12.28 20.97 -8.62
C PRO A 294 12.04 19.70 -7.78
N THR A 295 12.64 18.57 -8.18
CA THR A 295 12.54 17.29 -7.44
C THR A 295 13.39 17.22 -6.19
N ASP A 296 14.31 18.17 -5.98
CA ASP A 296 15.12 18.26 -4.77
C ASP A 296 14.39 18.97 -3.62
N VAL A 297 13.29 19.66 -3.92
CA VAL A 297 12.40 20.29 -2.95
C VAL A 297 11.26 19.33 -2.59
N MET A 298 11.24 18.90 -1.34
CA MET A 298 10.21 18.02 -0.80
C MET A 298 9.20 18.83 0.00
N VAL A 299 7.96 18.88 -0.48
CA VAL A 299 6.82 19.47 0.24
C VAL A 299 6.01 18.33 0.85
N ASP A 300 6.22 18.07 2.14
CA ASP A 300 5.59 16.96 2.85
C ASP A 300 4.35 17.43 3.61
N PRO A 301 3.15 16.93 3.31
CA PRO A 301 2.00 17.08 4.19
C PRO A 301 2.16 16.13 5.40
N MET A 302 2.16 16.71 6.58
CA MET A 302 2.35 16.03 7.86
C MET A 302 1.06 16.07 8.67
N ARG A 303 0.83 15.01 9.47
CA ARG A 303 -0.34 14.93 10.35
C ARG A 303 -0.03 15.63 11.67
N GLY A 304 -0.85 16.62 12.04
CA GLY A 304 -0.88 17.20 13.37
C GLY A 304 -1.99 16.58 14.22
N ARG A 305 -2.30 17.21 15.36
CA ARG A 305 -3.32 16.72 16.30
C ARG A 305 -4.72 16.66 15.71
N SER A 306 -5.13 17.71 14.98
CA SER A 306 -6.47 17.84 14.39
C SER A 306 -6.45 18.43 12.97
N THR A 307 -5.28 18.89 12.49
CA THR A 307 -5.08 19.49 11.17
C THR A 307 -3.81 18.94 10.53
N THR A 308 -3.69 19.07 9.21
CA THR A 308 -2.41 18.86 8.52
C THR A 308 -1.54 20.09 8.66
N TRP A 309 -0.22 19.88 8.71
CA TRP A 309 0.79 20.93 8.64
C TRP A 309 1.81 20.55 7.57
N THR A 310 2.56 21.51 7.04
CA THR A 310 3.48 21.27 5.93
C THR A 310 4.92 21.38 6.39
N ARG A 311 5.75 20.40 6.00
CA ARG A 311 7.19 20.45 6.18
C ARG A 311 7.88 20.58 4.82
N ILE A 312 8.89 21.44 4.74
CA ILE A 312 9.79 21.50 3.58
C ILE A 312 11.16 20.95 3.93
N ARG A 313 11.66 20.07 3.07
CA ARG A 313 13.03 19.55 3.11
C ARG A 313 13.70 19.73 1.76
N VAL A 314 15.00 19.96 1.75
CA VAL A 314 15.79 20.14 0.53
C VAL A 314 16.88 19.07 0.47
N ASN A 315 16.96 18.38 -0.66
CA ASN A 315 17.97 17.38 -0.95
C ASN A 315 19.14 18.00 -1.71
N LEU A 316 20.31 18.05 -1.08
CA LEU A 316 21.50 18.71 -1.61
C LEU A 316 22.35 17.78 -2.50
N ARG A 317 21.76 16.73 -3.08
CA ARG A 317 22.49 15.71 -3.87
C ARG A 317 23.23 16.29 -5.08
N ASN A 318 22.70 17.36 -5.66
CA ASN A 318 23.24 18.03 -6.84
C ASN A 318 24.18 19.20 -6.48
N VAL A 319 24.28 19.53 -5.19
CA VAL A 319 25.15 20.59 -4.67
C VAL A 319 26.53 19.98 -4.39
N PRO A 320 27.62 20.59 -4.88
CA PRO A 320 28.98 20.17 -4.57
C PRO A 320 29.19 20.03 -3.05
N GLU A 321 29.86 18.98 -2.60
CA GLU A 321 29.95 18.67 -1.16
C GLU A 321 30.54 19.81 -0.31
N ALA A 322 31.52 20.53 -0.85
CA ALA A 322 32.14 21.68 -0.21
C ALA A 322 31.21 22.91 -0.08
N GLU A 323 30.12 22.94 -0.84
CA GLU A 323 29.17 24.05 -0.94
C GLU A 323 27.82 23.70 -0.28
N ARG A 324 27.69 22.50 0.31
CA ARG A 324 26.46 22.09 0.98
C ARG A 324 26.28 22.88 2.28
N PRO A 325 25.18 23.66 2.43
CA PRO A 325 24.88 24.30 3.69
C PRO A 325 24.59 23.24 4.77
N ALA A 326 24.99 23.55 6.00
CA ALA A 326 24.61 22.77 7.16
C ALA A 326 23.12 22.99 7.49
N GLN A 327 22.60 22.20 8.43
CA GLN A 327 21.25 22.41 8.95
C GLN A 327 21.22 23.70 9.79
N ASP A 328 20.47 24.70 9.33
CA ASP A 328 20.20 25.94 10.05
C ASP A 328 18.91 25.88 10.87
N ALA A 329 18.60 26.97 11.59
CA ALA A 329 17.28 27.16 12.19
C ALA A 329 16.19 27.18 11.10
N LEU A 330 15.02 26.63 11.43
CA LEU A 330 13.91 26.60 10.49
C LEU A 330 13.42 28.03 10.20
N GLU A 331 13.14 28.32 8.94
CA GLU A 331 12.58 29.62 8.51
C GLU A 331 11.20 29.89 9.09
N ILE A 332 10.49 28.81 9.44
CA ILE A 332 9.21 28.76 10.15
C ILE A 332 9.24 27.50 11.00
N ASP A 333 8.94 27.62 12.28
CA ASP A 333 9.01 26.53 13.26
C ASP A 333 7.66 26.36 13.95
N TYR A 334 6.64 25.99 13.18
CA TYR A 334 5.34 25.62 13.71
C TYR A 334 5.40 24.26 14.41
N ASP A 335 4.98 24.21 15.67
CA ASP A 335 4.81 22.97 16.43
C ASP A 335 3.31 22.62 16.58
N PRO A 336 2.80 21.59 15.89
CA PRO A 336 1.40 21.16 16.00
C PRO A 336 1.03 20.56 17.36
N TRP A 337 2.01 20.36 18.26
CA TRP A 337 1.85 19.80 19.60
C TRP A 337 2.15 20.81 20.71
N GLU A 338 2.34 22.08 20.37
CA GLU A 338 2.56 23.14 21.35
C GLU A 338 1.41 23.16 22.38
N GLY A 339 1.77 23.12 23.67
CA GLY A 339 0.80 23.10 24.77
C GLY A 339 0.17 21.74 25.10
N VAL A 340 0.61 20.63 24.47
CA VAL A 340 0.14 19.28 24.82
C VAL A 340 0.90 18.74 26.03
N ALA A 341 0.20 18.51 27.14
CA ALA A 341 0.71 17.78 28.28
C ALA A 341 0.63 16.27 28.00
N TRP A 342 1.78 15.63 27.82
CA TRP A 342 1.87 14.17 27.73
C TRP A 342 1.73 13.56 29.13
N PRO A 343 1.05 12.40 29.29
CA PRO A 343 1.08 11.66 30.55
C PRO A 343 2.54 11.38 30.91
N GLN A 344 2.97 11.72 32.12
CA GLN A 344 4.30 11.38 32.60
C GLN A 344 4.43 9.84 32.59
N GLU A 345 5.52 9.33 32.01
CA GLU A 345 5.88 7.92 32.16
C GLU A 345 5.97 7.58 33.66
N PRO A 346 5.48 6.40 34.09
CA PRO A 346 5.68 5.97 35.46
C PRO A 346 7.18 5.92 35.75
N SER A 347 7.61 6.69 36.76
CA SER A 347 8.99 6.69 37.22
C SER A 347 9.45 5.28 37.53
N SER A 348 10.48 4.80 36.85
CA SER A 348 11.16 3.54 37.16
C SER A 348 11.52 3.50 38.66
N PRO A 349 11.43 2.34 39.33
CA PRO A 349 11.80 2.23 40.74
C PRO A 349 13.26 2.64 40.91
N GLN A 350 13.53 3.56 41.85
CA GLN A 350 14.89 3.84 42.30
C GLN A 350 15.49 2.54 42.84
N GLU A 351 16.52 2.03 42.19
CA GLU A 351 17.42 1.04 42.79
C GLU A 351 18.05 1.67 44.03
N GLY A 352 17.58 1.24 45.19
CA GLY A 352 18.23 1.51 46.47
C GLY A 352 19.59 0.82 46.51
N GLY A 353 20.63 1.55 46.17
CA GLY A 353 22.01 1.16 46.44
C GLY A 353 22.35 1.46 47.89
N ASP A 354 22.22 0.45 48.76
CA ASP A 354 23.00 0.37 50.00
C ASP A 354 24.48 0.46 49.64
N SER A 355 25.18 1.46 50.19
CA SER A 355 26.65 1.49 50.21
C SER A 355 27.11 1.09 51.61
N PRO A 356 28.06 0.13 51.74
CA PRO A 356 28.52 -0.32 53.05
C PRO A 356 29.62 0.62 53.57
N SER A 357 29.47 1.07 54.82
CA SER A 357 30.55 1.33 55.80
C SER A 357 29.93 1.57 57.18
#